data_AF-A0A521Z6I3-F1
#
_entry.id   AF-A0A521Z6I3-F1
#
_cell.length_a   1.000
_cell.length_b   1.000
_cell.length_c   1.000
_cell.angle_alpha   90.00
_cell.angle_beta   90.00
_cell.angle_gamma   90.00
#
_symmetry.space_group_name_H-M   'P 1'
#
loop_
_entity.id
_entity.type
_entity.pdbx_description
1 polymer ?
#
loop_
_entity_poly.entity_id
_entity_poly.type
_entity_poly.pdbx_seq_one_letter_code
_entity_poly.pdbx_strand_id
1 'polypeptide(L)'
;MSMKPAAGWQQHGLRPWTLSVSGPYPASCGMKDWPVLWQGAGAGDYAARLLSATWKRAGGKLGGDILPGRWPAQGADPVAPWQSWASPPLGQIVRDINKFSNNVMARQLFLTLGGQQGGWPATLDKARAAVTQQVQMSTRDSAGKSPCEGEALVLDNGSGLSRSERSSARCLGRWLQSMWATPAMPEFIASLPISGTDGTARRLQSVAGRAHLKTGSLDGVAALAGYVEGESGRRYAVVAVINHPQADAARPAMEALVAWAMRDKPAP
;
A
#
# COMPACT_ATOMS: atom_id res chain seq x y z
N MET A 1 -8.61 -24.93 9.29
CA MET A 1 -9.58 -23.87 9.63
C MET A 1 -10.43 -23.57 8.41
N SER A 2 -11.75 -23.53 8.53
CA SER A 2 -12.65 -23.13 7.43
C SER A 2 -13.78 -22.25 7.97
N MET A 3 -14.28 -21.35 7.14
CA MET A 3 -15.37 -20.45 7.49
C MET A 3 -16.43 -20.52 6.39
N LYS A 4 -17.68 -20.83 6.75
CA LYS A 4 -18.77 -21.03 5.78
C LYS A 4 -20.08 -20.41 6.29
N PRO A 5 -20.98 -20.00 5.39
CA PRO A 5 -22.31 -19.58 5.79
C PRO A 5 -23.01 -20.71 6.57
N ALA A 6 -23.63 -20.37 7.69
CA ALA A 6 -24.41 -21.30 8.50
C ALA A 6 -25.88 -21.30 8.05
N ALA A 7 -26.53 -22.45 8.18
CA ALA A 7 -27.99 -22.51 8.11
C ALA A 7 -28.60 -21.84 9.36
N GLY A 8 -29.70 -21.11 9.20
CA GLY A 8 -30.39 -20.44 10.30
C GLY A 8 -31.10 -19.17 9.89
N TRP A 9 -31.89 -18.61 10.82
CA TRP A 9 -32.58 -17.34 10.64
C TRP A 9 -31.59 -16.19 10.48
N GLN A 10 -31.87 -15.31 9.53
CA GLN A 10 -31.09 -14.10 9.34
C GLN A 10 -31.45 -13.08 10.43
N GLN A 11 -30.44 -12.42 11.01
CA GLN A 11 -30.66 -11.35 11.96
C GLN A 11 -30.38 -10.01 11.26
N HIS A 12 -31.41 -9.17 11.08
CA HIS A 12 -31.33 -7.92 10.30
C HIS A 12 -30.83 -8.14 8.86
N GLY A 13 -31.29 -9.22 8.20
CA GLY A 13 -30.83 -9.61 6.85
C GLY A 13 -29.40 -10.19 6.79
N LEU A 14 -28.70 -10.31 7.91
CA LEU A 14 -27.34 -10.86 7.97
C LEU A 14 -27.36 -12.36 8.29
N ARG A 15 -26.80 -13.17 7.38
CA ARG A 15 -26.69 -14.62 7.56
C ARG A 15 -25.65 -14.98 8.64
N PRO A 16 -25.89 -15.96 9.52
CA PRO A 16 -24.87 -16.47 10.43
C PRO A 16 -23.75 -17.21 9.68
N TRP A 17 -22.57 -17.32 10.30
CA TRP A 17 -21.41 -18.03 9.76
C TRP A 17 -20.83 -18.98 10.81
N THR A 18 -20.37 -20.14 10.38
CA THR A 18 -19.68 -21.11 11.22
C THR A 18 -18.19 -21.08 10.93
N LEU A 19 -17.38 -20.97 11.98
CA LEU A 19 -15.95 -21.16 11.93
C LEU A 19 -15.60 -22.56 12.46
N SER A 20 -14.98 -23.38 11.63
CA SER A 20 -14.52 -24.72 12.01
C SER A 20 -12.99 -24.74 12.07
N VAL A 21 -12.46 -25.04 13.26
CA VAL A 21 -11.04 -25.30 13.50
C VAL A 21 -10.88 -26.78 13.77
N SER A 22 -9.97 -27.44 13.07
CA SER A 22 -9.71 -28.88 13.19
C SER A 22 -8.23 -29.18 13.02
N GLY A 23 -7.80 -30.31 13.56
CA GLY A 23 -6.40 -30.74 13.60
C GLY A 23 -5.83 -30.75 15.03
N PRO A 24 -4.69 -31.44 15.25
CA PRO A 24 -4.03 -31.44 16.56
C PRO A 24 -3.49 -30.04 16.89
N TYR A 25 -3.67 -29.61 18.14
CA TYR A 25 -3.08 -28.37 18.65
C TYR A 25 -2.40 -28.63 20.00
N PRO A 26 -1.07 -28.83 20.03
CA PRO A 26 -0.34 -29.08 21.26
C PRO A 26 -0.43 -27.90 22.24
N ALA A 27 -0.65 -28.17 23.52
CA ALA A 27 -0.70 -27.14 24.55
C ALA A 27 0.60 -26.30 24.62
N SER A 28 1.75 -26.90 24.25
CA SER A 28 3.04 -26.23 24.18
C SER A 28 3.12 -25.08 23.15
N CYS A 29 2.18 -25.01 22.20
CA CYS A 29 2.12 -23.92 21.23
C CYS A 29 1.60 -22.60 21.82
N GLY A 30 0.96 -22.64 23.00
CA GLY A 30 0.41 -21.47 23.69
C GLY A 30 -0.75 -20.81 22.96
N MET A 31 -1.02 -19.53 23.25
CA MET A 31 -1.99 -18.73 22.51
C MET A 31 -1.40 -18.27 21.18
N LYS A 32 -2.22 -18.25 20.13
CA LYS A 32 -1.82 -17.87 18.78
C LYS A 32 -2.96 -17.10 18.11
N ASP A 33 -2.57 -16.09 17.33
CA ASP A 33 -3.46 -15.33 16.48
C ASP A 33 -3.40 -15.85 15.04
N TRP A 34 -4.56 -16.16 14.46
CA TRP A 34 -4.66 -16.51 13.04
C TRP A 34 -5.49 -15.47 12.30
N PRO A 35 -4.90 -14.76 11.31
CA PRO A 35 -5.68 -13.92 10.44
C PRO A 35 -6.57 -14.79 9.55
N VAL A 36 -7.88 -14.55 9.59
CA VAL A 36 -8.87 -15.22 8.76
C VAL A 36 -9.38 -14.25 7.72
N LEU A 37 -9.33 -14.63 6.45
CA LEU A 37 -9.96 -13.86 5.40
C LEU A 37 -11.49 -13.93 5.57
N TRP A 38 -12.11 -12.78 5.85
CA TRP A 38 -13.56 -12.69 5.86
C TRP A 38 -14.09 -12.81 4.43
N GLN A 39 -14.81 -13.91 4.14
CA GLN A 39 -15.37 -14.16 2.80
C GLN A 39 -16.73 -13.49 2.58
N GLY A 40 -17.51 -13.31 3.66
CA GLY A 40 -18.72 -12.47 3.71
C GLY A 40 -19.76 -12.69 2.60
N ALA A 41 -20.76 -11.80 2.58
CA ALA A 41 -21.77 -11.74 1.51
C ALA A 41 -21.55 -10.57 0.53
N GLY A 42 -20.34 -9.99 0.51
CA GLY A 42 -19.96 -8.86 -0.34
C GLY A 42 -19.23 -7.74 0.41
N ALA A 43 -18.88 -6.67 -0.30
CA ALA A 43 -18.00 -5.60 0.20
C ALA A 43 -18.56 -4.87 1.44
N GLY A 44 -19.89 -4.76 1.59
CA GLY A 44 -20.53 -4.09 2.72
C GLY A 44 -20.80 -4.98 3.93
N ASP A 45 -20.68 -6.31 3.81
CA ASP A 45 -21.13 -7.24 4.84
C ASP A 45 -20.31 -7.12 6.14
N TYR A 46 -19.00 -6.98 6.02
CA TYR A 46 -18.14 -6.77 7.19
C TYR A 46 -18.47 -5.46 7.92
N ALA A 47 -18.62 -4.35 7.18
CA ALA A 47 -18.96 -3.05 7.75
C ALA A 47 -20.35 -3.06 8.41
N ALA A 48 -21.35 -3.68 7.77
CA ALA A 48 -22.69 -3.85 8.32
C ALA A 48 -22.67 -4.61 9.65
N ARG A 49 -21.91 -5.71 9.73
CA ARG A 49 -21.77 -6.51 10.97
C ARG A 49 -21.09 -5.72 12.07
N LEU A 50 -19.97 -5.07 11.75
CA LEU A 50 -19.20 -4.29 12.73
C LEU A 50 -20.04 -3.13 13.29
N LEU A 51 -20.74 -2.39 12.41
CA LEU A 51 -21.61 -1.29 12.82
C LEU A 51 -22.79 -1.80 13.65
N SER A 52 -23.48 -2.85 13.21
CA SER A 52 -24.61 -3.45 13.93
C SER A 52 -24.21 -3.93 15.34
N ALA A 53 -23.08 -4.64 15.44
CA ALA A 53 -22.58 -5.14 16.71
C ALA A 53 -22.17 -3.99 17.65
N THR A 54 -21.46 -2.98 17.12
CA THR A 54 -21.03 -1.82 17.91
C THR A 54 -22.21 -0.98 18.38
N TRP A 55 -23.20 -0.75 17.52
CA TRP A 55 -24.43 -0.04 17.85
C TRP A 55 -25.21 -0.72 18.97
N LYS A 56 -25.40 -2.04 18.88
CA LYS A 56 -26.07 -2.82 19.93
C LYS A 56 -25.32 -2.76 21.25
N ARG A 57 -23.99 -2.85 21.22
CA ARG A 57 -23.15 -2.74 22.42
C ARG A 57 -23.25 -1.36 23.09
N ALA A 58 -23.49 -0.31 22.30
CA ALA A 58 -23.75 1.04 22.80
C ALA A 58 -25.18 1.25 23.32
N GLY A 59 -26.03 0.23 23.37
CA GLY A 59 -27.43 0.31 23.80
C GLY A 59 -28.41 0.66 22.67
N GLY A 60 -27.91 0.82 21.45
CA GLY A 60 -28.72 1.05 20.26
C GLY A 60 -29.58 -0.17 19.91
N LYS A 61 -30.76 0.10 19.33
CA LYS A 61 -31.68 -0.93 18.83
C LYS A 61 -31.82 -0.80 17.32
N LEU A 62 -31.96 -1.92 16.62
CA LEU A 62 -32.27 -1.98 15.19
C LEU A 62 -33.58 -2.76 15.04
N GLY A 63 -34.60 -2.14 14.44
CA GLY A 63 -35.92 -2.74 14.25
C GLY A 63 -36.13 -3.41 12.89
N GLY A 64 -35.24 -3.18 11.92
CA GLY A 64 -35.38 -3.67 10.55
C GLY A 64 -34.12 -4.35 10.01
N ASP A 65 -34.13 -4.61 8.70
CA ASP A 65 -33.03 -5.23 7.98
C ASP A 65 -32.00 -4.21 7.48
N ILE A 66 -30.73 -4.64 7.42
CA ILE A 66 -29.65 -3.83 6.85
C ILE A 66 -29.54 -4.19 5.37
N LEU A 67 -29.81 -3.20 4.50
CA LEU A 67 -29.78 -3.38 3.05
C LEU A 67 -28.60 -2.63 2.42
N PRO A 68 -27.94 -3.18 1.39
CA PRO A 68 -26.99 -2.43 0.58
C PRO A 68 -27.72 -1.33 -0.19
N GLY A 69 -27.12 -0.14 -0.26
CA GLY A 69 -27.71 1.00 -0.97
C GLY A 69 -26.70 2.10 -1.23
N ARG A 70 -27.06 3.02 -2.14
CA ARG A 70 -26.33 4.27 -2.35
C ARG A 70 -27.00 5.38 -1.56
N TRP A 71 -26.18 6.29 -1.03
CA TRP A 71 -26.64 7.48 -0.34
C TRP A 71 -26.33 8.74 -1.17
N PRO A 72 -27.26 9.71 -1.29
CA PRO A 72 -28.68 9.58 -0.94
C PRO A 72 -29.39 8.57 -1.86
N ALA A 73 -30.50 8.01 -1.40
CA ALA A 73 -31.34 7.17 -2.26
C ALA A 73 -31.89 8.03 -3.40
N GLN A 74 -32.08 7.43 -4.58
CA GLN A 74 -32.60 8.14 -5.75
C GLN A 74 -33.99 8.73 -5.44
N GLY A 75 -34.15 10.04 -5.62
CA GLY A 75 -35.40 10.75 -5.33
C GLY A 75 -35.64 11.08 -3.85
N ALA A 76 -34.70 10.79 -2.95
CA ALA A 76 -34.75 11.26 -1.57
C ALA A 76 -34.02 12.59 -1.43
N ASP A 77 -34.56 13.49 -0.61
CA ASP A 77 -33.84 14.69 -0.20
C ASP A 77 -32.54 14.28 0.50
N PRO A 78 -31.39 14.91 0.18
CA PRO A 78 -30.14 14.63 0.87
C PRO A 78 -30.30 15.03 2.34
N VAL A 79 -30.45 14.05 3.23
CA VAL A 79 -30.43 14.32 4.67
C VAL A 79 -29.00 14.64 5.07
N ALA A 80 -28.81 15.57 6.01
CA ALA A 80 -27.49 15.77 6.60
C ALA A 80 -27.04 14.46 7.27
N PRO A 81 -25.78 14.00 7.06
CA PRO A 81 -25.29 12.83 7.76
C PRO A 81 -25.34 13.10 9.27
N TRP A 82 -25.97 12.19 10.02
CA TRP A 82 -26.01 12.30 11.49
C TRP A 82 -24.61 12.32 12.10
N GLN A 83 -23.68 11.56 11.51
CA GLN A 83 -22.29 11.51 11.93
C GLN A 83 -21.38 11.41 10.70
N SER A 84 -20.29 12.17 10.74
CA SER A 84 -19.16 12.06 9.81
C SER A 84 -17.87 11.80 10.58
N TRP A 85 -16.96 11.07 9.95
CA TRP A 85 -15.61 10.85 10.47
C TRP A 85 -14.60 11.18 9.37
N ALA A 86 -13.69 12.11 9.66
CA ALA A 86 -12.61 12.46 8.75
C ALA A 86 -11.43 11.51 8.95
N SER A 87 -10.83 11.03 7.85
CA SER A 87 -9.57 10.29 7.93
C SER A 87 -8.42 11.20 8.39
N PRO A 88 -7.29 10.63 8.82
CA PRO A 88 -6.03 11.36 8.87
C PRO A 88 -5.71 12.01 7.51
N PRO A 89 -4.88 13.07 7.49
CA PRO A 89 -4.47 13.73 6.26
C PRO A 89 -3.69 12.76 5.35
N LEU A 90 -3.72 13.02 4.03
CA LEU A 90 -3.11 12.14 3.03
C LEU A 90 -1.63 11.85 3.28
N GLY A 91 -0.85 12.83 3.75
CA GLY A 91 0.56 12.63 4.09
C GLY A 91 0.79 11.54 5.14
N GLN A 92 -0.08 11.48 6.16
CA GLN A 92 -0.04 10.44 7.18
C GLN A 92 -0.44 9.07 6.61
N ILE A 93 -1.47 9.02 5.76
CA ILE A 93 -1.87 7.79 5.07
C ILE A 93 -0.73 7.25 4.20
N VAL A 94 -0.06 8.11 3.42
CA VAL A 94 1.09 7.75 2.58
C VAL A 94 2.27 7.29 3.42
N ARG A 95 2.52 7.94 4.57
CA ARG A 95 3.50 7.47 5.56
C ARG A 95 3.20 6.05 6.02
N ASP A 96 1.98 5.75 6.44
CA ASP A 96 1.63 4.41 6.90
C ASP A 96 1.74 3.36 5.79
N ILE A 97 1.34 3.72 4.57
CA ILE A 97 1.55 2.88 3.36
C ILE A 97 3.04 2.56 3.20
N ASN A 98 3.91 3.56 3.23
CA ASN A 98 5.32 3.38 2.92
C ASN A 98 6.11 2.74 4.06
N LYS A 99 5.86 3.14 5.33
CA LYS A 99 6.54 2.61 6.52
C LYS A 99 6.21 1.13 6.75
N PHE A 100 4.95 0.75 6.58
CA PHE A 100 4.49 -0.62 6.83
C PHE A 100 4.32 -1.46 5.57
N SER A 101 4.54 -0.88 4.38
CA SER A 101 4.29 -1.53 3.08
C SER A 101 2.87 -2.09 2.98
N ASN A 102 1.87 -1.30 3.36
CA ASN A 102 0.49 -1.77 3.49
C ASN A 102 -0.21 -1.85 2.12
N ASN A 103 -0.35 -3.08 1.61
CA ASN A 103 -0.90 -3.36 0.29
C ASN A 103 -2.37 -2.93 0.13
N VAL A 104 -3.18 -3.11 1.18
CA VAL A 104 -4.61 -2.76 1.14
C VAL A 104 -4.76 -1.25 1.01
N MET A 105 -4.04 -0.49 1.85
CA MET A 105 -4.05 0.97 1.78
C MET A 105 -3.52 1.49 0.45
N ALA A 106 -2.42 0.91 -0.07
CA ALA A 106 -1.85 1.27 -1.37
C ALA A 106 -2.87 1.08 -2.51
N ARG A 107 -3.57 -0.05 -2.54
CA ARG A 107 -4.61 -0.33 -3.55
C ARG A 107 -5.80 0.62 -3.45
N GLN A 108 -6.24 0.97 -2.24
CA GLN A 108 -7.33 1.94 -2.06
C GLN A 108 -6.94 3.35 -2.51
N LEU A 109 -5.71 3.78 -2.21
CA LEU A 109 -5.17 5.05 -2.72
C LEU A 109 -5.08 5.02 -4.25
N PHE A 110 -4.59 3.93 -4.83
CA PHE A 110 -4.50 3.75 -6.27
C PHE A 110 -5.86 3.87 -6.96
N LEU A 111 -6.88 3.17 -6.45
CA LEU A 111 -8.26 3.28 -6.95
C LEU A 111 -8.81 4.70 -6.78
N THR A 112 -8.53 5.37 -5.66
CA THR A 112 -8.95 6.75 -5.42
C THR A 112 -8.39 7.70 -6.47
N LEU A 113 -7.10 7.57 -6.81
CA LEU A 113 -6.48 8.37 -7.88
C LEU A 113 -7.18 8.15 -9.24
N GLY A 114 -7.54 6.90 -9.53
CA GLY A 114 -8.34 6.57 -10.72
C GLY A 114 -9.74 7.18 -10.73
N GLY A 115 -10.42 7.20 -9.58
CA GLY A 115 -11.74 7.82 -9.43
C GLY A 115 -11.70 9.35 -9.53
N GLN A 116 -10.65 9.98 -9.01
CA GLN A 116 -10.46 11.44 -9.08
C GLN A 116 -10.20 11.93 -10.51
N GLN A 117 -9.39 11.21 -11.28
CA GLN A 117 -9.03 11.61 -12.66
C GLN A 117 -10.00 11.06 -13.72
N GLY A 118 -10.48 9.82 -13.55
CA GLY A 118 -11.33 9.10 -14.51
C GLY A 118 -12.82 9.02 -14.11
N GLY A 119 -13.22 9.70 -13.05
CA GLY A 119 -14.59 9.72 -12.52
C GLY A 119 -15.00 8.46 -11.75
N TRP A 120 -16.03 8.58 -10.92
CA TRP A 120 -16.59 7.48 -10.12
C TRP A 120 -17.63 6.68 -10.90
N PRO A 121 -17.74 5.35 -10.71
CA PRO A 121 -16.94 4.51 -9.81
C PRO A 121 -15.50 4.35 -10.30
N ALA A 122 -14.58 4.23 -9.32
CA ALA A 122 -13.18 3.93 -9.58
C ALA A 122 -13.01 2.49 -10.10
N THR A 123 -12.07 2.31 -11.02
CA THR A 123 -11.68 1.00 -11.54
C THR A 123 -10.15 0.91 -11.61
N LEU A 124 -9.61 -0.32 -11.68
CA LEU A 124 -8.18 -0.52 -11.87
C LEU A 124 -7.71 0.07 -13.21
N ASP A 125 -8.52 0.03 -14.26
CA ASP A 125 -8.18 0.63 -15.56
C ASP A 125 -7.99 2.13 -15.47
N LYS A 126 -8.93 2.81 -14.81
CA LYS A 126 -8.86 4.27 -14.57
C LYS A 126 -7.63 4.62 -13.73
N ALA A 127 -7.36 3.85 -12.68
CA ALA A 127 -6.21 4.05 -11.81
C ALA A 127 -4.88 3.86 -12.57
N ARG A 128 -4.76 2.79 -13.37
CA ARG A 128 -3.59 2.53 -14.22
C ARG A 128 -3.37 3.67 -15.20
N ALA A 129 -4.41 4.11 -15.92
CA ALA A 129 -4.31 5.21 -16.86
C ALA A 129 -3.85 6.51 -16.17
N ALA A 130 -4.52 6.89 -15.08
CA ALA A 130 -4.24 8.13 -14.34
C ALA A 130 -2.81 8.17 -13.79
N VAL A 131 -2.37 7.09 -13.12
CA VAL A 131 -1.05 7.05 -12.48
C VAL A 131 0.07 6.92 -13.52
N THR A 132 -0.10 6.09 -14.55
CA THR A 132 0.89 5.98 -15.64
C THR A 132 1.07 7.31 -16.36
N GLN A 133 -0.03 8.00 -16.68
CA GLN A 133 0.04 9.32 -17.30
C GLN A 133 0.77 10.33 -16.40
N GLN A 134 0.44 10.38 -15.12
CA GLN A 134 1.10 11.29 -14.17
C GLN A 134 2.60 11.03 -14.07
N VAL A 135 3.02 9.77 -13.92
CA VAL A 135 4.44 9.42 -13.86
C VAL A 135 5.13 9.82 -15.15
N GLN A 136 4.59 9.43 -16.31
CA GLN A 136 5.20 9.73 -17.60
C GLN A 136 5.32 11.22 -17.87
N MET A 137 4.31 12.03 -17.54
CA MET A 137 4.37 13.50 -17.65
C MET A 137 5.47 14.08 -16.76
N SER A 138 5.58 13.59 -15.52
CA SER A 138 6.53 14.12 -14.54
C SER A 138 7.98 13.70 -14.81
N THR A 139 8.20 12.64 -15.58
CA THR A 139 9.52 12.09 -15.86
C THR A 139 10.07 12.45 -17.24
N ARG A 140 9.37 13.28 -18.02
CA ARG A 140 9.83 13.72 -19.34
C ARG A 140 11.18 14.43 -19.27
N ASP A 141 11.98 14.27 -20.31
CA ASP A 141 13.17 15.07 -20.56
C ASP A 141 12.84 16.30 -21.43
N SER A 142 13.85 17.09 -21.79
CA SER A 142 13.71 18.28 -22.64
C SER A 142 13.25 17.96 -24.07
N ALA A 143 13.38 16.70 -24.52
CA ALA A 143 12.86 16.24 -25.80
C ALA A 143 11.43 15.66 -25.67
N GLY A 144 10.82 15.73 -24.48
CA GLY A 144 9.48 15.23 -24.21
C GLY A 144 9.38 13.73 -24.02
N LYS A 145 10.50 12.99 -23.95
CA LYS A 145 10.54 11.53 -23.79
C LYS A 145 10.61 11.14 -22.32
N SER A 146 9.90 10.08 -21.93
CA SER A 146 9.93 9.55 -20.57
C SER A 146 10.62 8.18 -20.51
N PRO A 147 11.49 7.91 -19.51
CA PRO A 147 12.04 6.57 -19.30
C PRO A 147 11.03 5.57 -18.70
N CYS A 148 9.78 6.00 -18.47
CA CYS A 148 8.70 5.23 -17.88
C CYS A 148 7.62 4.83 -18.91
N GLU A 149 8.02 4.66 -20.17
CA GLU A 149 7.13 4.26 -21.28
C GLU A 149 7.18 2.74 -21.52
N GLY A 150 6.09 2.18 -22.06
CA GLY A 150 5.97 0.75 -22.37
C GLY A 150 6.28 -0.17 -21.17
N GLU A 151 7.08 -1.21 -21.41
CA GLU A 151 7.46 -2.19 -20.38
C GLU A 151 8.32 -1.61 -19.24
N ALA A 152 8.82 -0.36 -19.38
CA ALA A 152 9.58 0.29 -18.32
C ALA A 152 8.70 0.74 -17.14
N LEU A 153 7.36 0.77 -17.31
CA LEU A 153 6.38 0.95 -16.25
C LEU A 153 5.06 0.24 -16.61
N VAL A 154 4.80 -0.89 -15.95
CA VAL A 154 3.52 -1.62 -16.03
C VAL A 154 2.92 -1.66 -14.64
N LEU A 155 1.78 -0.99 -14.46
CA LEU A 155 1.03 -0.97 -13.21
C LEU A 155 -0.16 -1.92 -13.31
N ASP A 156 -0.50 -2.60 -12.21
CA ASP A 156 -1.68 -3.47 -12.15
C ASP A 156 -2.64 -3.02 -11.04
N ASN A 157 -2.21 -3.14 -9.78
CA ASN A 157 -3.08 -2.95 -8.63
C ASN A 157 -2.60 -1.91 -7.62
N GLY A 158 -1.42 -1.33 -7.86
CA GLY A 158 -0.87 -0.22 -7.08
C GLY A 158 -0.17 -0.63 -5.78
N SER A 159 -0.14 -1.93 -5.45
CA SER A 159 0.51 -2.43 -4.23
C SER A 159 1.87 -3.08 -4.46
N GLY A 160 2.22 -3.47 -5.69
CA GLY A 160 3.44 -4.23 -5.97
C GLY A 160 3.29 -5.74 -5.78
N LEU A 161 2.08 -6.24 -5.46
CA LEU A 161 1.83 -7.69 -5.31
C LEU A 161 1.63 -8.41 -6.65
N SER A 162 1.37 -7.68 -7.74
CA SER A 162 1.12 -8.33 -9.02
C SER A 162 2.40 -8.90 -9.61
N ARG A 163 2.34 -10.11 -10.15
CA ARG A 163 3.45 -10.70 -10.92
C ARG A 163 3.60 -10.10 -12.32
N SER A 164 2.60 -9.35 -12.77
CA SER A 164 2.57 -8.68 -14.07
C SER A 164 3.10 -7.24 -14.01
N GLU A 165 3.29 -6.69 -12.80
CA GLU A 165 3.84 -5.35 -12.62
C GLU A 165 5.31 -5.31 -13.05
N ARG A 166 5.71 -4.21 -13.68
CA ARG A 166 7.09 -3.98 -14.14
C ARG A 166 7.51 -2.56 -13.86
N SER A 167 8.78 -2.39 -13.50
CA SER A 167 9.42 -1.08 -13.55
C SER A 167 10.91 -1.23 -13.79
N SER A 168 11.48 -0.36 -14.61
CA SER A 168 12.94 -0.29 -14.78
C SER A 168 13.58 0.56 -13.68
N ALA A 169 14.83 0.24 -13.32
CA ALA A 169 15.59 1.07 -12.37
C ALA A 169 15.74 2.51 -12.87
N ARG A 170 15.85 2.71 -14.18
CA ARG A 170 15.91 4.03 -14.82
C ARG A 170 14.60 4.82 -14.63
N CYS A 171 13.44 4.17 -14.84
CA CYS A 171 12.15 4.80 -14.60
C CYS A 171 12.01 5.23 -13.13
N LEU A 172 12.24 4.31 -12.18
CA LEU A 172 12.16 4.62 -10.75
C LEU A 172 13.14 5.72 -10.33
N GLY A 173 14.38 5.68 -10.83
CA GLY A 173 15.38 6.72 -10.53
C GLY A 173 14.97 8.09 -11.03
N ARG A 174 14.43 8.17 -12.26
CA ARG A 174 13.90 9.44 -12.81
C ARG A 174 12.66 9.91 -12.06
N TRP A 175 11.78 8.99 -11.65
CA TRP A 175 10.61 9.32 -10.85
C TRP A 175 10.99 9.90 -9.48
N LEU A 176 11.98 9.30 -8.79
CA LEU A 176 12.53 9.86 -7.56
C LEU A 176 13.12 11.26 -7.78
N GLN A 177 13.91 11.46 -8.83
CA GLN A 177 14.44 12.80 -9.16
C GLN A 177 13.32 13.83 -9.41
N SER A 178 12.24 13.41 -10.09
CA SER A 178 11.09 14.26 -10.33
C SER A 178 10.37 14.61 -9.02
N MET A 179 10.11 13.61 -8.17
CA MET A 179 9.48 13.80 -6.86
C MET A 179 10.27 14.73 -5.95
N TRP A 180 11.60 14.65 -5.98
CA TRP A 180 12.49 15.54 -5.24
C TRP A 180 12.29 17.02 -5.61
N ALA A 181 11.98 17.30 -6.86
CA ALA A 181 11.78 18.67 -7.36
C ALA A 181 10.38 19.24 -7.06
N THR A 182 9.47 18.46 -6.46
CA THR A 182 8.10 18.90 -6.17
C THR A 182 7.95 19.51 -4.77
N PRO A 183 6.95 20.37 -4.54
CA PRO A 183 6.60 20.84 -3.19
C PRO A 183 6.21 19.72 -2.21
N ALA A 184 5.81 18.55 -2.72
CA ALA A 184 5.46 17.37 -1.92
C ALA A 184 6.69 16.60 -1.41
N MET A 185 7.91 16.98 -1.82
CA MET A 185 9.15 16.29 -1.46
C MET A 185 9.30 16.03 0.05
N PRO A 186 9.11 17.00 0.97
CA PRO A 186 9.31 16.77 2.40
C PRO A 186 8.41 15.66 2.95
N GLU A 187 7.13 15.68 2.59
CA GLU A 187 6.15 14.66 2.97
C GLU A 187 6.50 13.30 2.37
N PHE A 188 6.91 13.27 1.09
CA PHE A 188 7.30 12.03 0.43
C PHE A 188 8.50 11.38 1.12
N ILE A 189 9.55 12.14 1.43
CA ILE A 189 10.74 11.59 2.11
C ILE A 189 10.42 11.16 3.53
N ALA A 190 9.64 11.95 4.26
CA ALA A 190 9.22 11.61 5.62
C ALA A 190 8.38 10.33 5.68
N SER A 191 7.68 10.00 4.58
CA SER A 191 6.89 8.77 4.44
C SER A 191 7.77 7.52 4.28
N LEU A 192 8.96 7.64 3.69
CA LEU A 192 9.83 6.49 3.40
C LEU A 192 10.51 5.96 4.68
N PRO A 193 10.65 4.63 4.86
CA PRO A 193 11.42 4.03 5.94
C PRO A 193 12.85 4.59 6.05
N ILE A 194 13.32 4.84 7.27
CA ILE A 194 14.67 5.31 7.57
C ILE A 194 15.54 4.09 7.87
N SER A 195 16.66 3.97 7.17
CA SER A 195 17.64 2.91 7.36
C SER A 195 18.05 2.78 8.83
N GLY A 196 18.13 1.54 9.32
CA GLY A 196 18.54 1.22 10.69
C GLY A 196 17.53 1.61 11.79
N THR A 197 16.47 2.35 11.47
CA THR A 197 15.60 3.00 12.47
C THR A 197 14.18 2.44 12.47
N ASP A 198 13.49 2.52 11.34
CA ASP A 198 12.06 2.22 11.28
C ASP A 198 11.62 1.48 10.00
N GLY A 199 10.35 1.08 10.02
CA GLY A 199 9.71 0.36 8.94
C GLY A 199 10.49 -0.86 8.47
N THR A 200 10.42 -1.12 7.17
CA THR A 200 11.10 -2.25 6.54
C THR A 200 12.61 -2.04 6.34
N ALA A 201 13.11 -0.81 6.51
CA ALA A 201 14.53 -0.47 6.37
C ALA A 201 15.33 -0.56 7.70
N ARG A 202 14.68 -0.87 8.82
CA ARG A 202 15.35 -1.08 10.13
C ARG A 202 16.52 -2.07 10.09
N ARG A 203 16.52 -3.01 9.14
CA ARG A 203 17.59 -4.02 9.00
C ARG A 203 18.88 -3.46 8.38
N LEU A 204 18.84 -2.30 7.72
CA LEU A 204 19.97 -1.67 7.02
C LEU A 204 20.86 -0.88 7.99
N GLN A 205 21.59 -1.59 8.86
CA GLN A 205 22.38 -0.99 9.94
C GLN A 205 23.65 -0.28 9.45
N SER A 206 24.25 -0.74 8.35
CA SER A 206 25.50 -0.19 7.78
C SER A 206 25.38 1.27 7.28
N VAL A 207 24.15 1.76 7.12
CA VAL A 207 23.82 3.09 6.60
C VAL A 207 22.74 3.76 7.45
N ALA A 208 22.69 3.41 8.74
CA ALA A 208 21.65 3.85 9.67
C ALA A 208 21.50 5.39 9.69
N GLY A 209 20.26 5.87 9.59
CA GLY A 209 19.93 7.30 9.62
C GLY A 209 20.32 8.10 8.37
N ARG A 210 21.02 7.50 7.40
CA ARG A 210 21.51 8.18 6.18
C ARG A 210 20.69 7.89 4.92
N ALA A 211 19.72 6.98 4.98
CA ALA A 211 18.92 6.60 3.82
C ALA A 211 17.42 6.53 4.13
N HIS A 212 16.63 7.04 3.19
CA HIS A 212 15.17 6.94 3.17
C HIS A 212 14.77 6.05 2.01
N LEU A 213 14.38 4.80 2.30
CA LEU A 213 14.27 3.74 1.30
C LEU A 213 12.94 3.00 1.42
N LYS A 214 12.24 2.85 0.29
CA LYS A 214 11.19 1.83 0.16
C LYS A 214 11.85 0.51 -0.23
N THR A 215 11.48 -0.56 0.47
CA THR A 215 11.88 -1.93 0.13
C THR A 215 10.76 -2.68 -0.60
N GLY A 216 11.11 -3.67 -1.41
CA GLY A 216 10.20 -4.61 -2.05
C GLY A 216 10.74 -6.04 -1.94
N SER A 217 9.86 -7.01 -1.68
CA SER A 217 10.22 -8.42 -1.61
C SER A 217 9.03 -9.28 -1.99
N LEU A 218 9.24 -10.19 -2.93
CA LEU A 218 8.35 -11.28 -3.30
C LEU A 218 9.22 -12.51 -3.55
N ASP A 219 8.62 -13.69 -3.63
CA ASP A 219 9.36 -14.86 -4.10
C ASP A 219 9.97 -14.58 -5.49
N GLY A 220 11.28 -14.73 -5.60
CA GLY A 220 12.06 -14.38 -6.81
C GLY A 220 12.37 -12.89 -7.02
N VAL A 221 12.06 -11.99 -6.08
CA VAL A 221 12.27 -10.53 -6.24
C VAL A 221 12.82 -9.87 -4.98
N ALA A 222 13.88 -9.09 -5.12
CA ALA A 222 14.38 -8.18 -4.09
C ALA A 222 14.59 -6.77 -4.68
N ALA A 223 14.04 -5.76 -4.03
CA ALA A 223 14.12 -4.37 -4.51
C ALA A 223 14.30 -3.35 -3.37
N LEU A 224 14.99 -2.26 -3.67
CA LEU A 224 15.00 -1.04 -2.88
C LEU A 224 15.04 0.19 -3.79
N ALA A 225 14.41 1.26 -3.36
CA ALA A 225 14.43 2.55 -4.05
C ALA A 225 14.25 3.69 -3.05
N GLY A 226 14.99 4.79 -3.23
CA GLY A 226 14.81 6.00 -2.42
C GLY A 226 16.03 6.91 -2.45
N TYR A 227 16.26 7.62 -1.35
CA TYR A 227 17.31 8.63 -1.25
C TYR A 227 18.38 8.24 -0.23
N VAL A 228 19.63 8.55 -0.55
CA VAL A 228 20.79 8.38 0.33
C VAL A 228 21.51 9.70 0.48
N GLU A 229 21.75 10.11 1.72
CA GLU A 229 22.61 11.24 2.03
C GLU A 229 24.07 10.79 2.09
N GLY A 230 24.88 11.35 1.19
CA GLY A 230 26.31 11.12 1.13
C GLY A 230 27.05 11.85 2.24
N GLU A 231 28.26 11.40 2.55
CA GLU A 231 29.18 12.02 3.51
C GLU A 231 29.64 13.41 3.06
N SER A 232 29.52 13.73 1.77
CA SER A 232 29.67 15.09 1.23
C SER A 232 28.49 16.02 1.52
N GLY A 233 27.36 15.50 1.99
CA GLY A 233 26.10 16.23 2.13
C GLY A 233 25.25 16.25 0.85
N ARG A 234 25.77 15.71 -0.28
CA ARG A 234 24.98 15.49 -1.49
C ARG A 234 23.95 14.39 -1.27
N ARG A 235 22.84 14.46 -1.97
CA ARG A 235 21.80 13.42 -1.92
C ARG A 235 21.68 12.70 -3.24
N TYR A 236 21.59 11.37 -3.16
CA TYR A 236 21.54 10.46 -4.30
C TYR A 236 20.20 9.76 -4.35
N ALA A 237 19.62 9.64 -5.55
CA ALA A 237 18.56 8.67 -5.79
C ALA A 237 19.20 7.31 -6.08
N VAL A 238 18.86 6.29 -5.29
CA VAL A 238 19.38 4.92 -5.44
C VAL A 238 18.23 3.98 -5.73
N VAL A 239 18.43 3.10 -6.71
CA VAL A 239 17.46 2.06 -7.08
C VAL A 239 18.22 0.76 -7.36
N ALA A 240 17.73 -0.33 -6.79
CA ALA A 240 18.13 -1.68 -7.16
C ALA A 240 16.88 -2.57 -7.26
N VAL A 241 16.78 -3.34 -8.34
CA VAL A 241 15.70 -4.30 -8.60
C VAL A 241 16.34 -5.58 -9.10
N ILE A 242 16.11 -6.68 -8.41
CA ILE A 242 16.70 -7.98 -8.71
C ILE A 242 15.56 -8.98 -8.87
N ASN A 243 15.48 -9.57 -10.06
CA ASN A 243 14.54 -10.64 -10.40
C ASN A 243 15.35 -11.92 -10.63
N HIS A 244 15.26 -12.86 -9.71
CA HIS A 244 15.97 -14.13 -9.77
C HIS A 244 15.38 -15.10 -8.72
N PRO A 245 15.31 -16.41 -8.96
CA PRO A 245 14.87 -17.38 -7.93
C PRO A 245 15.64 -17.27 -6.60
N GLN A 246 16.87 -16.77 -6.63
CA GLN A 246 17.71 -16.50 -5.45
C GLN A 246 17.89 -14.99 -5.16
N ALA A 247 16.90 -14.15 -5.49
CA ALA A 247 17.03 -12.69 -5.34
C ALA A 247 17.42 -12.26 -3.91
N ASP A 248 17.00 -13.00 -2.88
CA ASP A 248 17.38 -12.74 -1.50
C ASP A 248 18.90 -12.81 -1.25
N ALA A 249 19.63 -13.64 -2.00
CA ALA A 249 21.09 -13.75 -1.89
C ALA A 249 21.82 -12.47 -2.32
N ALA A 250 21.15 -11.58 -3.06
CA ALA A 250 21.74 -10.34 -3.53
C ALA A 250 21.51 -9.15 -2.59
N ARG A 251 20.81 -9.34 -1.46
CA ARG A 251 20.62 -8.27 -0.45
C ARG A 251 21.94 -7.63 0.00
N PRO A 252 23.03 -8.36 0.30
CA PRO A 252 24.30 -7.75 0.66
C PRO A 252 24.86 -6.82 -0.44
N ALA A 253 24.68 -7.16 -1.72
CA ALA A 253 25.11 -6.31 -2.83
C ALA A 253 24.26 -5.02 -2.91
N MET A 254 22.96 -5.11 -2.62
CA MET A 254 22.09 -3.94 -2.55
C MET A 254 22.45 -3.04 -1.37
N GLU A 255 22.80 -3.60 -0.21
CA GLU A 255 23.33 -2.83 0.93
C GLU A 255 24.66 -2.16 0.58
N ALA A 256 25.55 -2.88 -0.11
CA ALA A 256 26.82 -2.33 -0.58
C ALA A 256 26.63 -1.16 -1.56
N LEU A 257 25.63 -1.22 -2.44
CA LEU A 257 25.27 -0.11 -3.33
C LEU A 257 24.84 1.13 -2.54
N VAL A 258 24.00 0.97 -1.52
CA VAL A 258 23.56 2.09 -0.66
C VAL A 258 24.74 2.66 0.11
N ALA A 259 25.60 1.80 0.66
CA ALA A 259 26.80 2.22 1.38
C ALA A 259 27.85 2.89 0.48
N TRP A 260 27.96 2.45 -0.78
CA TRP A 260 28.78 3.10 -1.81
C TRP A 260 28.27 4.51 -2.13
N ALA A 261 26.95 4.67 -2.30
CA ALA A 261 26.36 5.99 -2.53
C ALA A 261 26.52 6.93 -1.32
N MET A 262 26.55 6.38 -0.10
CA MET A 262 26.83 7.13 1.13
C MET A 262 28.30 7.61 1.18
N ARG A 263 29.26 6.75 0.83
CA ARG A 263 30.71 7.06 0.82
C ARG A 263 31.13 7.77 -0.47
N ASP A 264 30.50 8.89 -0.76
CA ASP A 264 30.72 9.67 -1.97
C ASP A 264 31.94 10.61 -1.89
N LYS A 265 32.54 10.75 -0.71
CA LYS A 265 33.84 11.40 -0.55
C LYS A 265 34.95 10.44 -1.01
N PRO A 266 35.94 10.91 -1.79
CA PRO A 266 37.17 10.15 -1.96
C PRO A 266 37.81 9.94 -0.59
N ALA A 267 38.40 8.75 -0.38
CA ALA A 267 39.21 8.50 0.80
C ALA A 267 40.33 9.56 0.89
N PRO A 268 40.60 10.11 2.08
CA PRO A 268 41.68 11.09 2.27
C PRO A 268 43.05 10.54 1.89
#